data_AF-A0A7W0I611-F1
#
_entry.id   AF-A0A7W0I611-F1
#
_cell.length_a   1.000
_cell.length_b   1.000
_cell.length_c   1.000
_cell.angle_alpha   90.00
_cell.angle_beta   90.00
_cell.angle_gamma   90.00
#
_symmetry.space_group_name_H-M   'P 1'
#
loop_
_entity.id
_entity.type
_entity.pdbx_description
1 polymer ?
#
loop_
_entity_poly.entity_id
_entity_poly.type
_entity_poly.pdbx_seq_one_letter_code
_entity_poly.pdbx_strand_id
1 'polypeptide(L)'
;MKKALDAIIILVGALLVAVGFNMFLIPHQLLSGGVSGFAMIIGYFTNWNIGLLYLIFNLPLMIWGMIVIGRRFIMISVASVILTSWLMQILPTSYVAQEPILGAVFGGVLIGIGSGITLRIGGSTGGFDIVGLILTRKFDFPLGTIISGMNGIVIVALGYFKNNWDLALFSMLAIYICGKVVDTVHIRHVKVTAFIVTKQKDELTHELLQLPRGVTLVKTEGAYTKQQHDMLMTVTTRYELAELKRIIKKIDPKAFVNIVETVGVVGEFRKLKS
;
A
#
# COMPACT_ATOMS: atom_id res chain seq x y z
N MET A 1 -7.97 23.85 0.01
CA MET A 1 -8.66 22.72 -0.66
C MET A 1 -7.98 21.37 -0.42
N LYS A 2 -6.70 21.15 -0.78
CA LYS A 2 -6.02 19.85 -0.56
C LYS A 2 -6.08 19.31 0.88
N LYS A 3 -5.82 20.15 1.90
CA LYS A 3 -5.87 19.73 3.32
C LYS A 3 -7.26 19.27 3.80
N ALA A 4 -8.35 19.87 3.28
CA ALA A 4 -9.71 19.48 3.65
C ALA A 4 -10.08 18.14 3.00
N LEU A 5 -9.64 17.92 1.76
CA LEU A 5 -9.82 16.67 1.04
C LEU A 5 -9.03 15.53 1.70
N ASP A 6 -7.80 15.79 2.15
CA ASP A 6 -7.00 14.84 2.94
C ASP A 6 -7.72 14.48 4.26
N ALA A 7 -8.32 15.43 4.96
CA ALA A 7 -9.06 15.17 6.21
C ALA A 7 -10.31 14.29 5.98
N ILE A 8 -11.06 14.54 4.92
CA ILE A 8 -12.22 13.70 4.52
C ILE A 8 -11.74 12.28 4.20
N ILE A 9 -10.62 12.15 3.49
CA ILE A 9 -10.04 10.85 3.17
C ILE A 9 -9.65 10.09 4.44
N ILE A 10 -9.01 10.75 5.41
CA ILE A 10 -8.66 10.13 6.70
C ILE A 10 -9.92 9.67 7.43
N LEU A 11 -10.98 10.49 7.45
CA LEU A 11 -12.24 10.14 8.09
C LEU A 11 -12.90 8.92 7.45
N VAL A 12 -13.01 8.91 6.12
CA VAL A 12 -13.58 7.77 5.38
C VAL A 12 -12.73 6.52 5.56
N GLY A 13 -11.40 6.64 5.50
CA GLY A 13 -10.48 5.53 5.72
C GLY A 13 -10.61 4.95 7.13
N ALA A 14 -10.62 5.80 8.15
CA ALA A 14 -10.79 5.40 9.54
C ALA A 14 -12.16 4.74 9.80
N LEU A 15 -13.22 5.28 9.20
CA LEU A 15 -14.57 4.72 9.30
C LEU A 15 -14.64 3.31 8.69
N LEU A 16 -14.09 3.12 7.49
CA LEU A 16 -14.06 1.80 6.83
C LEU A 16 -13.29 0.77 7.65
N VAL A 17 -12.14 1.15 8.22
CA VAL A 17 -11.35 0.27 9.09
C VAL A 17 -12.12 -0.05 10.38
N ALA A 18 -12.71 0.95 11.04
CA ALA A 18 -13.47 0.74 12.27
C ALA A 18 -14.70 -0.15 12.06
N VAL A 19 -15.44 0.04 10.95
CA VAL A 19 -16.55 -0.83 10.55
C VAL A 19 -16.05 -2.25 10.27
N GLY A 20 -14.97 -2.40 9.52
CA GLY A 20 -14.37 -3.71 9.26
C GLY A 20 -13.97 -4.46 10.53
N PHE A 21 -13.44 -3.74 11.53
CA PHE A 21 -13.16 -4.33 12.84
C PHE A 21 -14.42 -4.69 13.63
N ASN A 22 -15.29 -3.73 13.91
CA ASN A 22 -16.41 -3.94 14.85
C ASN A 22 -17.56 -4.77 14.29
N MET A 23 -17.80 -4.76 12.98
CA MET A 23 -18.94 -5.44 12.37
C MET A 23 -18.59 -6.78 11.72
N PHE A 24 -17.31 -7.03 11.45
CA PHE A 24 -16.88 -8.24 10.72
C PHE A 24 -15.83 -9.06 11.48
N LEU A 25 -14.71 -8.47 11.91
CA LEU A 25 -13.62 -9.25 12.53
C LEU A 25 -13.89 -9.58 14.00
N ILE A 26 -14.12 -8.55 14.83
CA ILE A 26 -14.26 -8.67 16.29
C ILE A 26 -15.41 -9.60 16.71
N PRO A 27 -16.62 -9.51 16.11
CA PRO A 27 -17.73 -10.41 16.47
C PRO A 27 -17.37 -11.89 16.27
N HIS A 28 -16.64 -12.21 15.20
CA HIS A 28 -16.22 -13.58 14.88
C HIS A 28 -14.90 -13.98 15.54
N GLN A 29 -14.34 -13.15 16.43
CA GLN A 29 -13.01 -13.34 17.04
C GLN A 29 -11.89 -13.56 16.02
N LEU A 30 -12.05 -12.99 14.83
CA LEU A 30 -11.05 -13.03 13.78
C LEU A 30 -9.96 -12.01 14.08
N LEU A 31 -8.80 -12.24 13.49
CA LEU A 31 -7.68 -11.33 13.58
C LEU A 31 -7.45 -10.54 12.31
N SER A 32 -6.96 -9.33 12.53
CA SER A 32 -6.32 -8.51 11.50
C SER A 32 -4.81 -8.74 11.51
N GLY A 33 -4.13 -8.33 10.44
CA GLY A 33 -2.68 -8.47 10.33
C GLY A 33 -1.93 -7.45 11.19
N GLY A 34 -0.82 -7.87 11.80
CA GLY A 34 0.11 -6.97 12.48
C GLY A 34 -0.31 -6.45 13.83
N VAL A 35 -0.12 -5.15 14.05
CA VAL A 35 -0.33 -4.48 15.35
C VAL A 35 -1.79 -4.54 15.78
N SER A 36 -2.72 -4.43 14.82
CA SER A 36 -4.15 -4.63 15.08
C SER A 36 -4.46 -6.07 15.50
N GLY A 37 -3.84 -7.07 14.86
CA GLY A 37 -3.95 -8.47 15.29
C GLY A 37 -3.44 -8.69 16.70
N PHE A 38 -2.30 -8.09 17.04
CA PHE A 38 -1.75 -8.17 18.39
C PHE A 38 -2.67 -7.52 19.44
N ALA A 39 -3.24 -6.35 19.13
CA ALA A 39 -4.23 -5.70 19.97
C ALA A 39 -5.50 -6.56 20.16
N MET A 40 -5.98 -7.21 19.09
CA MET A 40 -7.14 -8.10 19.14
C MET A 40 -6.87 -9.33 20.01
N ILE A 41 -5.72 -9.99 19.87
CA ILE A 41 -5.36 -11.13 20.73
C ILE A 41 -5.43 -10.73 22.19
N ILE A 42 -4.69 -9.69 22.58
CA ILE A 42 -4.66 -9.25 23.97
C ILE A 42 -6.07 -8.89 24.44
N GLY A 43 -6.86 -8.20 23.62
CA GLY A 43 -8.26 -7.90 23.93
C GLY A 43 -9.12 -9.15 24.12
N TYR A 44 -8.96 -10.19 23.31
CA TYR A 44 -9.71 -11.45 23.44
C TYR A 44 -9.32 -12.26 24.67
N PHE A 45 -8.07 -12.15 25.15
CA PHE A 45 -7.62 -12.84 26.37
C PHE A 45 -7.91 -12.05 27.65
N THR A 46 -7.79 -10.72 27.61
CA THR A 46 -7.90 -9.86 28.80
C THR A 46 -9.26 -9.16 28.92
N ASN A 47 -10.13 -9.31 27.92
CA ASN A 47 -11.40 -8.58 27.77
C ASN A 47 -11.25 -7.05 27.81
N TRP A 48 -10.03 -6.53 27.55
CA TRP A 48 -9.80 -5.11 27.43
C TRP A 48 -10.34 -4.56 26.10
N ASN A 49 -10.60 -3.25 26.10
CA ASN A 49 -11.08 -2.55 24.91
C ASN A 49 -10.02 -2.60 23.79
N ILE A 50 -10.34 -3.33 22.72
CA ILE A 50 -9.45 -3.54 21.56
C ILE A 50 -9.09 -2.20 20.89
N GLY A 51 -10.00 -1.23 20.84
CA GLY A 51 -9.72 0.10 20.29
C GLY A 51 -8.64 0.84 21.09
N LEU A 52 -8.69 0.78 22.43
CA LEU A 52 -7.64 1.39 23.27
C LEU A 52 -6.31 0.66 23.14
N LEU A 53 -6.31 -0.68 23.13
CA LEU A 53 -5.12 -1.48 22.89
C LEU A 53 -4.49 -1.15 21.53
N TYR A 54 -5.32 -0.97 20.51
CA TYR A 54 -4.90 -0.56 19.18
C TYR A 54 -4.16 0.78 19.19
N LEU A 55 -4.69 1.78 19.89
CA LEU A 55 -4.04 3.07 20.05
C LEU A 55 -2.70 2.97 20.80
N ILE A 56 -2.68 2.23 21.92
CA ILE A 56 -1.49 2.05 22.76
C ILE A 56 -0.35 1.39 21.97
N PHE A 57 -0.63 0.31 21.24
CA PHE A 57 0.40 -0.40 20.48
C PHE A 57 0.87 0.34 19.23
N ASN A 58 0.04 1.22 18.65
CA ASN A 58 0.48 2.06 17.53
C ASN A 58 1.35 3.24 17.98
N LEU A 59 1.19 3.74 19.21
CA LEU A 59 1.95 4.87 19.73
C LEU A 59 3.49 4.71 19.64
N PRO A 60 4.11 3.59 20.09
CA PRO A 60 5.56 3.41 19.97
C PRO A 60 6.03 3.33 18.51
N LEU A 61 5.22 2.74 17.63
CA LEU A 61 5.53 2.66 16.19
C LEU A 61 5.46 4.02 15.51
N MET A 62 4.56 4.88 15.96
CA MET A 62 4.46 6.25 15.48
C MET A 62 5.66 7.10 15.88
N ILE A 63 6.13 6.94 17.12
CA ILE A 63 7.35 7.60 17.60
C ILE A 63 8.54 7.13 16.75
N TRP A 64 8.66 5.83 16.50
CA TRP A 64 9.73 5.29 15.68
C TRP A 64 9.64 5.76 14.21
N GLY A 65 8.44 5.73 13.63
CA GLY A 65 8.19 6.20 12.27
C GLY A 65 8.46 7.70 12.08
N MET A 66 8.37 8.51 13.14
CA MET A 66 8.68 9.95 13.08
C MET A 66 10.15 10.20 12.78
N ILE A 67 11.03 9.32 13.26
CA ILE A 67 12.48 9.40 13.06
C ILE A 67 12.85 8.93 11.65
N VAL A 68 12.15 7.93 11.09
CA VAL A 68 12.57 7.23 9.86
C VAL A 68 11.87 7.74 8.59
N ILE A 69 10.58 8.06 8.63
CA ILE A 69 9.77 8.29 7.42
C ILE A 69 9.61 9.78 7.14
N GLY A 70 9.26 10.57 8.16
CA GLY A 70 9.08 12.01 8.08
C GLY A 70 7.82 12.52 8.79
N ARG A 71 7.85 13.76 9.25
CA ARG A 71 6.82 14.37 10.12
C ARG A 71 5.41 14.40 9.51
N ARG A 72 5.30 14.69 8.20
CA ARG A 72 4.00 14.77 7.51
C ARG A 72 3.26 13.43 7.53
N PHE A 73 3.97 12.33 7.27
CA PHE A 73 3.37 10.99 7.23
C PHE A 73 2.83 10.58 8.60
N ILE A 74 3.59 10.87 9.66
CA ILE A 74 3.19 10.51 11.02
C ILE A 74 2.02 11.35 11.53
N MET A 75 1.95 12.65 11.23
CA MET A 75 0.79 13.45 11.64
C MET A 75 -0.52 12.92 11.04
N ILE A 76 -0.51 12.54 9.76
CA ILE A 76 -1.67 11.94 9.08
C ILE A 76 -1.99 10.57 9.71
N SER A 77 -0.96 9.77 9.99
CA SER A 77 -1.13 8.45 10.60
C SER A 77 -1.69 8.53 12.01
N VAL A 78 -1.20 9.47 12.84
CA VAL A 78 -1.67 9.72 14.22
C VAL A 78 -3.14 10.11 14.20
N ALA A 79 -3.51 11.05 13.33
CA ALA A 79 -4.90 11.43 13.14
C ALA A 79 -5.76 10.21 12.74
N SER A 80 -5.30 9.38 11.81
CA SER A 80 -6.03 8.19 11.38
C SER A 80 -6.19 7.17 12.51
N VAL A 81 -5.14 6.84 13.26
CA VAL A 81 -5.20 5.85 14.35
C VAL A 81 -6.12 6.32 15.46
N ILE A 82 -6.00 7.58 15.89
CA ILE A 82 -6.87 8.15 16.93
C ILE A 82 -8.32 8.10 16.48
N LEU A 83 -8.58 8.50 15.23
CA LEU A 83 -9.93 8.53 14.68
C LEU A 83 -10.52 7.12 14.54
N THR A 84 -9.74 6.15 14.04
CA THR A 84 -10.17 4.74 13.98
C THR A 84 -10.47 4.21 15.39
N SER A 85 -9.57 4.44 16.36
CA SER A 85 -9.77 4.02 17.75
C SER A 85 -11.02 4.64 18.37
N TRP A 86 -11.30 5.91 18.08
CA TRP A 86 -12.48 6.60 18.60
C TRP A 86 -13.76 6.10 17.94
N LEU A 87 -13.76 5.91 16.62
CA LEU A 87 -14.90 5.33 15.88
C LEU A 87 -15.19 3.90 16.32
N MET A 88 -14.16 3.10 16.65
CA MET A 88 -14.35 1.76 17.22
C MET A 88 -15.04 1.78 18.60
N GLN A 89 -15.02 2.88 19.35
CA GLN A 89 -15.74 3.00 20.62
C GLN A 89 -17.20 3.43 20.41
N ILE A 90 -17.47 4.18 19.35
CA ILE A 90 -18.81 4.69 19.02
C ILE A 90 -19.64 3.63 18.28
N LEU A 91 -19.00 2.90 17.36
CA LEU A 91 -19.68 1.91 16.53
C LEU A 91 -20.01 0.65 17.35
N PRO A 92 -21.26 0.18 17.36
CA PRO A 92 -21.62 -1.03 18.08
C PRO A 92 -20.98 -2.26 17.40
N THR A 93 -20.50 -3.19 18.22
CA THR A 93 -20.10 -4.52 17.73
C THR A 93 -21.35 -5.31 17.41
N SER A 94 -21.60 -5.55 16.11
CA SER A 94 -22.79 -6.22 15.61
C SER A 94 -22.43 -7.26 14.57
N TYR A 95 -23.16 -8.38 14.56
CA TYR A 95 -22.97 -9.45 13.56
C TYR A 95 -23.70 -9.06 12.27
N VAL A 96 -22.98 -8.41 11.35
CA VAL A 96 -23.51 -8.12 10.01
C VAL A 96 -23.44 -9.36 9.12
N ALA A 97 -22.33 -10.12 9.23
CA ALA A 97 -22.21 -11.44 8.64
C ALA A 97 -22.57 -12.49 9.70
N GLN A 98 -23.35 -13.50 9.31
CA GLN A 98 -23.64 -14.65 10.17
C GLN A 98 -22.52 -15.71 10.09
N GLU A 99 -21.87 -15.82 8.93
CA GLU A 99 -20.79 -16.78 8.70
C GLU A 99 -19.41 -16.13 8.89
N PRO A 100 -18.49 -16.73 9.66
CA PRO A 100 -17.14 -16.21 9.90
C PRO A 100 -16.35 -15.96 8.61
N ILE A 101 -16.56 -16.78 7.57
CA ILE A 101 -15.89 -16.60 6.28
C ILE A 101 -16.31 -15.31 5.58
N LEU A 102 -17.59 -14.92 5.67
CA LEU A 102 -18.08 -13.66 5.15
C LEU A 102 -17.51 -12.50 5.98
N GLY A 103 -17.43 -12.67 7.31
CA GLY A 103 -16.69 -11.78 8.21
C GLY A 103 -15.26 -11.53 7.74
N ALA A 104 -14.52 -12.60 7.46
CA ALA A 104 -13.13 -12.53 6.99
C ALA A 104 -13.00 -11.80 5.65
N VAL A 105 -13.84 -12.14 4.68
CA VAL A 105 -13.78 -11.56 3.32
C VAL A 105 -14.15 -10.08 3.34
N PHE A 106 -15.33 -9.72 3.84
CA PHE A 106 -15.81 -8.34 3.81
C PHE A 106 -15.06 -7.44 4.78
N GLY A 107 -14.69 -7.97 5.96
CA GLY A 107 -13.83 -7.27 6.89
C GLY A 107 -12.46 -6.98 6.28
N GLY A 108 -11.83 -7.99 5.66
CA GLY A 108 -10.56 -7.82 4.94
C GLY A 108 -10.65 -6.78 3.82
N VAL A 109 -11.72 -6.80 3.01
CA VAL A 109 -11.93 -5.80 1.94
C VAL A 109 -12.08 -4.39 2.50
N LEU A 110 -12.96 -4.18 3.50
CA LEU A 110 -13.21 -2.85 4.06
C LEU A 110 -11.97 -2.25 4.71
N ILE A 111 -11.26 -3.06 5.51
CA ILE A 111 -9.99 -2.66 6.14
C ILE A 111 -8.96 -2.36 5.05
N GLY A 112 -8.88 -3.19 4.01
CA GLY A 112 -7.93 -3.01 2.92
C GLY A 112 -8.17 -1.72 2.12
N ILE A 113 -9.44 -1.38 1.83
CA ILE A 113 -9.80 -0.12 1.17
C ILE A 113 -9.44 1.04 2.09
N GLY A 114 -9.86 1.02 3.36
CA GLY A 114 -9.61 2.11 4.30
C GLY A 114 -8.12 2.39 4.52
N SER A 115 -7.32 1.33 4.67
CA SER A 115 -5.86 1.41 4.77
C SER A 115 -5.22 1.88 3.46
N GLY A 116 -5.65 1.34 2.31
CA GLY A 116 -5.12 1.72 1.00
C GLY A 116 -5.34 3.19 0.63
N ILE A 117 -6.53 3.75 0.91
CA ILE A 117 -6.82 5.17 0.63
C ILE A 117 -6.01 6.08 1.56
N THR A 118 -5.88 5.72 2.84
CA THR A 118 -5.05 6.48 3.80
C THR A 118 -3.57 6.45 3.41
N LEU A 119 -3.07 5.31 2.92
CA LEU A 119 -1.72 5.19 2.36
C LEU A 119 -1.51 6.06 1.12
N ARG A 120 -2.54 6.25 0.30
CA ARG A 120 -2.46 7.06 -0.93
C ARG A 120 -2.21 8.55 -0.65
N ILE A 121 -2.73 9.09 0.45
CA ILE A 121 -2.45 10.48 0.88
C ILE A 121 -1.16 10.61 1.71
N GLY A 122 -0.43 9.51 1.90
CA GLY A 122 0.81 9.47 2.65
C GLY A 122 0.59 9.44 4.16
N GLY A 123 -0.39 8.69 4.65
CA GLY A 123 -0.50 8.28 6.05
C GLY A 123 -0.63 6.76 6.19
N SER A 124 -0.85 6.27 7.40
CA SER A 124 -1.18 4.87 7.67
C SER A 124 -2.30 4.81 8.68
N THR A 125 -3.19 3.83 8.54
CA THR A 125 -4.27 3.60 9.50
C THR A 125 -3.78 3.05 10.82
N GLY A 126 -2.51 2.65 10.93
CA GLY A 126 -1.90 1.97 12.08
C GLY A 126 -1.78 0.46 11.80
N GLY A 127 -0.59 -0.10 11.98
CA GLY A 127 -0.33 -1.51 11.66
C GLY A 127 1.00 -1.75 10.97
N PHE A 128 1.07 -2.89 10.27
CA PHE A 128 2.26 -3.32 9.55
C PHE A 128 2.65 -2.41 8.39
N ASP A 129 1.80 -1.48 7.95
CA ASP A 129 2.17 -0.55 6.90
C ASP A 129 3.29 0.40 7.36
N ILE A 130 3.27 0.86 8.63
CA ILE A 130 4.34 1.69 9.20
C ILE A 130 5.62 0.88 9.31
N VAL A 131 5.52 -0.34 9.87
CA VAL A 131 6.63 -1.27 10.04
C VAL A 131 7.22 -1.66 8.67
N GLY A 132 6.37 -1.93 7.69
CA GLY A 132 6.73 -2.28 6.34
C GLY A 132 7.40 -1.13 5.59
N LEU A 133 6.90 0.11 5.73
CA LEU A 133 7.53 1.29 5.13
C LEU A 133 8.89 1.60 5.78
N ILE A 134 9.04 1.37 7.09
CA ILE A 134 10.32 1.46 7.81
C ILE A 134 11.30 0.39 7.32
N LEU A 135 10.85 -0.86 7.20
CA LEU A 135 11.68 -1.99 6.81
C LEU A 135 12.11 -1.92 5.35
N THR A 136 11.23 -1.57 4.42
CA THR A 136 11.58 -1.40 2.99
C THR A 136 12.53 -0.23 2.74
N ARG A 137 12.63 0.74 3.64
CA ARG A 137 13.68 1.77 3.56
C ARG A 137 15.07 1.27 4.00
N LYS A 138 15.14 0.19 4.79
CA LYS A 138 16.38 -0.29 5.42
C LYS A 138 16.85 -1.66 4.90
N PHE A 139 15.94 -2.45 4.32
CA PHE A 139 16.18 -3.83 3.89
C PHE A 139 15.34 -4.19 2.64
N ASP A 140 15.97 -4.75 1.61
CA ASP A 140 15.34 -5.27 0.37
C ASP A 140 14.58 -6.61 0.58
N PHE A 141 13.92 -6.77 1.73
CA PHE A 141 13.15 -8.00 2.01
C PHE A 141 11.71 -7.89 1.47
N PRO A 142 11.13 -9.00 0.95
CA PRO A 142 9.71 -9.04 0.60
C PRO A 142 8.86 -8.83 1.86
N LEU A 143 8.10 -7.72 1.90
CA LEU A 143 7.19 -7.39 3.00
C LEU A 143 6.24 -8.52 3.38
N GLY A 144 5.80 -9.29 2.37
CA GLY A 144 4.93 -10.45 2.57
C GLY A 144 5.53 -11.49 3.51
N THR A 145 6.85 -11.72 3.48
CA THR A 145 7.50 -12.76 4.30
C THR A 145 7.54 -12.39 5.78
N ILE A 146 7.82 -11.12 6.10
CA ILE A 146 7.86 -10.63 7.49
C ILE A 146 6.45 -10.60 8.08
N ILE A 147 5.49 -10.10 7.29
CA ILE A 147 4.08 -10.05 7.68
C ILE A 147 3.52 -11.47 7.84
N SER A 148 3.82 -12.40 6.92
CA SER A 148 3.45 -13.82 7.05
C SER A 148 4.11 -14.51 8.24
N GLY A 149 5.37 -14.19 8.57
CA GLY A 149 6.04 -14.78 9.73
C GLY A 149 5.38 -14.36 11.05
N MET A 150 5.10 -13.07 11.20
CA MET A 150 4.45 -12.55 12.41
C MET A 150 2.98 -12.97 12.50
N ASN A 151 2.26 -12.98 11.37
CA ASN A 151 0.90 -13.51 11.32
C ASN A 151 0.89 -15.03 11.57
N GLY A 152 1.92 -15.77 11.14
CA GLY A 152 2.06 -17.21 11.41
C GLY A 152 2.19 -17.50 12.91
N ILE A 153 3.01 -16.74 13.63
CA ILE A 153 3.11 -16.83 15.11
C ILE A 153 1.76 -16.54 15.76
N VAL A 154 1.07 -15.52 15.26
CA VAL A 154 -0.24 -15.07 15.76
C VAL A 154 -1.34 -16.12 15.50
N ILE A 155 -1.35 -16.74 14.32
CA ILE A 155 -2.29 -17.80 13.92
C ILE A 155 -2.04 -19.08 14.72
N VAL A 156 -0.77 -19.46 14.93
CA VAL A 156 -0.39 -20.63 15.74
C VAL A 156 -0.78 -20.43 17.20
N ALA A 157 -0.57 -19.22 17.75
CA ALA A 157 -1.03 -18.91 19.10
C ALA A 157 -2.56 -19.06 19.21
N LEU A 158 -3.34 -18.53 18.26
CA LEU A 158 -4.79 -18.63 18.32
C LEU A 158 -5.30 -20.08 18.13
N GLY A 159 -4.74 -20.82 17.17
CA GLY A 159 -5.06 -22.24 16.95
C GLY A 159 -4.75 -23.10 18.17
N TYR A 160 -3.60 -22.87 18.82
CA TYR A 160 -3.18 -23.62 20.01
C TYR A 160 -4.01 -23.26 21.26
N PHE A 161 -4.29 -21.97 21.50
CA PHE A 161 -4.98 -21.54 22.71
C PHE A 161 -6.51 -21.68 22.67
N LYS A 162 -7.15 -21.51 21.50
CA LYS A 162 -8.61 -21.66 21.35
C LYS A 162 -9.04 -23.03 20.82
N ASN A 163 -8.08 -23.88 20.46
CA ASN A 163 -8.29 -25.21 19.88
C ASN A 163 -9.23 -25.22 18.65
N ASN A 164 -9.27 -24.09 17.92
CA ASN A 164 -10.14 -23.88 16.77
C ASN A 164 -9.31 -23.38 15.60
N TRP A 165 -8.93 -24.31 14.71
CA TRP A 165 -8.12 -24.04 13.54
C TRP A 165 -8.90 -23.26 12.46
N ASP A 166 -10.22 -23.34 12.42
CA ASP A 166 -11.05 -22.64 11.44
C ASP A 166 -10.95 -21.12 11.61
N LEU A 167 -11.00 -20.62 12.85
CA LEU A 167 -10.79 -19.19 13.15
C LEU A 167 -9.42 -18.69 12.71
N ALA A 168 -8.40 -19.54 12.83
CA ALA A 168 -7.03 -19.24 12.44
C ALA A 168 -6.92 -19.13 10.89
N LEU A 169 -7.55 -20.06 10.17
CA LEU A 169 -7.65 -20.05 8.71
C LEU A 169 -8.46 -18.87 8.17
N PHE A 170 -9.61 -18.56 8.79
CA PHE A 170 -10.42 -17.39 8.42
C PHE A 170 -9.68 -16.07 8.68
N SER A 171 -8.92 -15.98 9.77
CA SER A 171 -8.06 -14.82 10.03
C SER A 171 -6.97 -14.68 8.97
N MET A 172 -6.34 -15.79 8.56
CA MET A 172 -5.37 -15.79 7.46
C MET A 172 -5.99 -15.30 6.15
N LEU A 173 -7.22 -15.73 5.85
CA LEU A 173 -7.98 -15.27 4.69
C LEU A 173 -8.25 -13.76 4.74
N ALA A 174 -8.72 -13.24 5.89
CA ALA A 174 -8.97 -11.81 6.07
C ALA A 174 -7.71 -10.96 5.84
N ILE A 175 -6.58 -11.41 6.39
CA ILE A 175 -5.26 -10.78 6.23
C ILE A 175 -4.82 -10.79 4.77
N TYR A 176 -4.96 -11.92 4.08
CA TYR A 176 -4.57 -12.05 2.68
C TYR A 176 -5.38 -11.12 1.78
N ILE A 177 -6.70 -11.10 1.96
CA ILE A 177 -7.62 -10.24 1.20
C ILE A 177 -7.31 -8.77 1.48
N CYS A 178 -7.14 -8.40 2.74
CA CYS A 178 -6.75 -7.04 3.13
C CYS A 178 -5.46 -6.62 2.40
N GLY A 179 -4.42 -7.44 2.42
CA GLY A 179 -3.16 -7.17 1.71
C GLY A 179 -3.35 -6.97 0.20
N LYS A 180 -4.11 -7.85 -0.46
CA LYS A 180 -4.40 -7.73 -1.91
C LYS A 180 -5.17 -6.46 -2.25
N VAL A 181 -6.14 -6.09 -1.42
CA VAL A 181 -6.93 -4.88 -1.62
C VAL A 181 -6.09 -3.63 -1.35
N VAL A 182 -5.26 -3.63 -0.30
CA VAL A 182 -4.29 -2.55 -0.06
C VAL A 182 -3.38 -2.38 -1.27
N ASP A 183 -2.77 -3.45 -1.80
CA ASP A 183 -1.89 -3.37 -2.97
C ASP A 183 -2.61 -2.85 -4.22
N THR A 184 -3.90 -3.16 -4.37
CA THR A 184 -4.71 -2.69 -5.51
C THR A 184 -5.06 -1.20 -5.39
N VAL A 185 -5.42 -0.74 -4.18
CA VAL A 185 -5.84 0.65 -3.90
C VAL A 185 -4.63 1.57 -3.73
N HIS A 186 -3.59 1.09 -3.05
CA HIS A 186 -2.33 1.78 -2.87
C HIS A 186 -1.54 1.69 -4.17
N ILE A 187 -1.59 2.77 -4.94
CA ILE A 187 -0.67 2.97 -6.05
C ILE A 187 0.73 3.16 -5.42
N ARG A 188 1.47 2.05 -5.26
CA ARG A 188 2.92 2.10 -5.07
C ARG A 188 3.44 3.07 -6.13
N HIS A 189 4.49 3.83 -5.83
CA HIS A 189 5.23 4.55 -6.86
C HIS A 189 5.87 3.51 -7.80
N VAL A 190 5.06 2.83 -8.61
CA VAL A 190 5.45 1.83 -9.58
C VAL A 190 6.22 2.63 -10.59
N LYS A 191 7.54 2.49 -10.48
CA LYS A 191 8.45 2.88 -11.55
C LYS A 191 8.05 2.02 -12.73
N VAL A 192 7.90 2.66 -13.88
CA VAL A 192 7.64 1.98 -15.13
C VAL A 192 8.76 2.32 -16.09
N THR A 193 9.24 1.32 -16.78
CA THR A 193 10.19 1.48 -17.88
C THR A 193 9.36 1.70 -19.13
N ALA A 194 9.54 2.85 -19.77
CA ALA A 194 8.98 3.13 -21.09
C ALA A 194 10.06 2.85 -22.14
N PHE A 195 9.75 1.94 -23.06
CA PHE A 195 10.50 1.69 -24.28
C PHE A 195 9.77 2.38 -25.43
N ILE A 196 10.39 3.39 -26.02
CA ILE A 196 9.78 4.25 -27.03
C ILE A 196 10.53 4.05 -28.34
N VAL A 197 9.89 3.40 -29.31
CA VAL A 197 10.41 3.27 -30.68
C VAL A 197 9.81 4.39 -31.52
N THR A 198 10.67 5.27 -32.03
CA THR A 198 10.26 6.46 -32.80
C THR A 198 11.17 6.68 -34.01
N LYS A 199 10.64 7.36 -35.03
CA LYS A 199 11.46 7.87 -36.15
C LYS A 199 12.00 9.28 -35.91
N GLN A 200 11.47 10.00 -34.92
CA GLN A 200 11.84 11.38 -34.58
C GLN A 200 12.66 11.42 -33.29
N LYS A 201 13.79 10.71 -33.28
CA LYS A 201 14.58 10.52 -32.06
C LYS A 201 15.13 11.83 -31.49
N ASP A 202 15.55 12.77 -32.34
CA ASP A 202 16.32 13.93 -31.90
C ASP A 202 15.42 14.93 -31.16
N GLU A 203 14.25 15.24 -31.73
CA GLU A 203 13.22 16.07 -31.07
C GLU A 203 12.72 15.42 -29.77
N LEU A 204 12.42 14.12 -29.81
CA LEU A 204 11.92 13.43 -28.62
C LEU A 204 12.99 13.36 -27.52
N THR A 205 14.24 13.10 -27.88
CA THR A 205 15.35 13.07 -26.90
C THR A 205 15.56 14.46 -26.31
N HIS A 206 15.50 15.52 -27.10
CA HIS A 206 15.65 16.90 -26.62
C HIS A 206 14.57 17.27 -25.59
N GLU A 207 13.30 16.95 -25.85
CA GLU A 207 12.19 17.19 -24.91
C GLU A 207 12.29 16.31 -23.66
N LEU A 208 12.67 15.04 -23.79
CA LEU A 208 12.82 14.15 -22.64
C LEU A 208 14.02 14.50 -21.75
N LEU A 209 15.09 15.09 -22.31
CA LEU A 209 16.25 15.57 -21.53
C LEU A 209 15.93 16.81 -20.69
N GLN A 210 14.87 17.57 -21.01
CA GLN A 210 14.37 18.65 -20.15
C GLN A 210 13.70 18.11 -18.89
N LEU A 211 13.25 16.85 -18.91
CA LEU A 211 12.74 16.18 -17.73
C LEU A 211 13.91 15.76 -16.83
N PRO A 212 13.73 15.77 -15.50
CA PRO A 212 14.76 15.39 -14.53
C PRO A 212 14.96 13.85 -14.47
N ARG A 213 14.95 13.18 -15.62
CA ARG A 213 14.98 11.71 -15.77
C ARG A 213 16.12 11.33 -16.74
N GLY A 214 16.75 10.19 -16.50
CA GLY A 214 17.70 9.63 -17.45
C GLY A 214 16.98 9.05 -18.68
N VAL A 215 17.60 9.22 -19.84
CA VAL A 215 17.17 8.60 -21.10
C VAL A 215 18.36 7.84 -21.68
N THR A 216 18.14 6.59 -22.06
CA THR A 216 19.16 5.75 -22.70
C THR A 216 18.71 5.48 -24.14
N LEU A 217 19.61 5.69 -25.10
CA LEU A 217 19.36 5.41 -26.50
C LEU A 217 19.87 4.00 -26.83
N VAL A 218 18.98 3.17 -27.37
CA VAL A 218 19.24 1.79 -27.75
C VAL A 218 19.03 1.66 -29.25
N LYS A 219 20.06 1.22 -29.98
CA LYS A 219 19.93 0.90 -31.41
C LYS A 219 19.19 -0.42 -31.55
N THR A 220 18.16 -0.44 -32.39
CA THR A 220 17.32 -1.61 -32.64
C THR A 220 17.16 -1.86 -34.13
N GLU A 221 16.83 -3.09 -34.51
CA GLU A 221 16.53 -3.47 -35.89
C GLU A 221 15.18 -4.19 -35.90
N GLY A 222 14.30 -3.79 -36.81
CA GLY A 222 13.02 -4.46 -37.00
C GLY A 222 13.22 -5.87 -37.54
N ALA A 223 12.77 -6.90 -36.82
CA ALA A 223 12.94 -8.29 -37.22
C ALA A 223 12.32 -8.61 -38.59
N TYR A 224 11.17 -8.01 -38.90
CA TYR A 224 10.46 -8.16 -40.19
C TYR A 224 10.92 -7.18 -41.26
N THR A 225 11.08 -5.91 -40.90
CA THR A 225 11.38 -4.84 -41.87
C THR A 225 12.87 -4.71 -42.19
N LYS A 226 13.75 -5.28 -41.35
CA LYS A 226 15.21 -5.13 -41.42
C LYS A 226 15.68 -3.67 -41.39
N GLN A 227 14.81 -2.75 -40.95
CA GLN A 227 15.13 -1.34 -40.83
C GLN A 227 15.72 -1.07 -39.45
N GLN A 228 16.78 -0.25 -39.42
CA GLN A 228 17.32 0.27 -38.17
C GLN A 228 16.36 1.31 -37.60
N HIS A 229 16.08 1.18 -36.30
CA HIS A 229 15.28 2.09 -35.51
C HIS A 229 16.02 2.44 -34.22
N ASP A 230 15.82 3.65 -33.73
CA ASP A 230 16.31 4.05 -32.43
C ASP A 230 15.18 3.90 -31.40
N MET A 231 15.48 3.22 -30.29
CA MET A 231 14.59 3.04 -29.15
C MET A 231 15.11 3.87 -27.98
N LEU A 232 14.27 4.74 -27.44
CA LEU A 232 14.56 5.44 -26.19
C LEU A 232 14.01 4.64 -25.02
N MET A 233 14.87 4.38 -24.04
CA MET A 233 14.50 3.76 -22.78
C MET A 233 14.56 4.81 -21.67
N THR A 234 13.47 4.98 -20.94
CA THR A 234 13.46 5.83 -19.73
C THR A 234 12.66 5.17 -18.62
N VAL A 235 13.06 5.39 -17.38
CA VAL A 235 12.29 4.96 -16.21
C VAL A 235 11.57 6.16 -15.62
N THR A 236 10.25 6.10 -15.61
CA THR A 236 9.38 7.15 -15.09
C THR A 236 8.45 6.58 -14.01
N THR A 237 7.61 7.41 -13.42
CA THR A 237 6.56 6.96 -12.49
C THR A 237 5.21 6.90 -13.21
N ARG A 238 4.27 6.08 -12.71
CA ARG A 238 2.90 6.06 -13.26
C ARG A 238 2.22 7.43 -13.30
N TYR A 239 2.60 8.38 -12.42
CA TYR A 239 2.05 9.75 -12.41
C TYR A 239 2.53 10.56 -13.62
N GLU A 240 3.83 10.52 -13.89
CA GLU A 240 4.46 11.22 -15.01
C GLU A 240 4.16 10.55 -16.36
N LEU A 241 3.73 9.29 -16.36
CA LEU A 241 3.41 8.54 -17.57
C LEU A 241 2.35 9.24 -18.45
N ALA A 242 1.39 9.95 -17.85
CA ALA A 242 0.38 10.70 -18.59
C ALA A 242 1.00 11.87 -19.36
N GLU A 243 1.92 12.59 -18.73
CA GLU A 243 2.67 13.69 -19.35
C GLU A 243 3.61 13.16 -20.44
N LEU A 244 4.34 12.08 -20.15
CA LEU A 244 5.21 11.40 -21.12
C LEU A 244 4.45 10.98 -22.38
N LYS A 245 3.28 10.35 -22.23
CA LYS A 245 2.40 9.99 -23.36
C LYS A 245 1.96 11.21 -24.16
N ARG A 246 1.68 12.34 -23.49
CA ARG A 246 1.28 13.59 -24.17
C ARG A 246 2.42 14.16 -25.00
N ILE A 247 3.64 14.17 -24.47
CA ILE A 247 4.85 14.64 -25.17
C ILE A 247 5.11 13.76 -26.39
N ILE A 248 5.15 12.43 -26.21
CA ILE A 248 5.40 11.49 -27.32
C ILE A 248 4.35 11.66 -28.42
N LYS A 249 3.06 11.71 -28.08
CA LYS A 249 1.98 11.83 -29.07
C LYS A 249 1.96 13.18 -29.78
N LYS A 250 2.49 14.24 -29.16
CA LYS A 250 2.63 15.56 -29.78
C LYS A 250 3.74 15.57 -30.83
N ILE A 251 4.85 14.90 -30.55
CA ILE A 251 6.03 14.85 -31.43
C ILE A 251 5.80 13.82 -32.52
N ASP A 252 5.68 12.54 -32.14
CA ASP A 252 5.49 11.42 -33.05
C ASP A 252 4.20 10.64 -32.71
N PRO A 253 3.08 10.94 -33.37
CA PRO A 253 1.82 10.20 -33.20
C PRO A 253 1.91 8.72 -33.60
N LYS A 254 2.93 8.33 -34.37
CA LYS A 254 3.15 6.94 -34.84
C LYS A 254 4.17 6.19 -33.97
N ALA A 255 4.70 6.81 -32.91
CA ALA A 255 5.64 6.16 -32.01
C ALA A 255 5.00 4.97 -31.30
N PHE A 256 5.74 3.87 -31.22
CA PHE A 256 5.34 2.68 -30.47
C PHE A 256 5.94 2.76 -29.06
N VAL A 257 5.09 2.74 -28.04
CA VAL A 257 5.51 2.85 -26.64
C VAL A 257 5.09 1.58 -25.90
N ASN A 258 6.09 0.80 -25.46
CA ASN A 258 5.88 -0.32 -24.57
C ASN A 258 6.20 0.09 -23.12
N ILE A 259 5.31 -0.24 -22.18
CA ILE A 259 5.40 0.18 -20.78
C ILE A 259 5.45 -1.08 -19.92
N VAL A 260 6.54 -1.25 -19.18
CA VAL A 260 6.77 -2.43 -18.34
C VAL A 260 6.94 -1.98 -16.89
N GLU A 261 6.37 -2.73 -15.95
CA GLU A 261 6.54 -2.46 -14.53
C GLU A 261 7.99 -2.74 -14.10
N THR A 262 8.61 -1.78 -13.43
CA THR A 262 9.99 -1.87 -12.97
C THR A 262 10.01 -2.14 -11.47
N VAL A 263 10.51 -3.31 -11.08
CA VAL A 263 10.60 -3.71 -9.65
C VAL A 263 11.57 -2.80 -8.88
N GLY A 264 12.68 -2.41 -9.49
CA GLY A 264 13.70 -1.56 -8.85
C GLY A 264 14.70 -1.01 -9.86
N VAL A 265 15.41 0.06 -9.48
CA VAL A 265 16.51 0.63 -10.26
C VAL A 265 17.66 0.88 -9.30
N VAL A 266 18.85 0.35 -9.62
CA VAL A 266 20.09 0.46 -8.84
C VAL A 266 21.11 1.25 -9.69
N GLY A 267 21.90 2.13 -9.06
CA GLY A 267 22.90 2.97 -9.73
C GLY A 267 22.49 4.44 -9.89
N GLU A 268 23.14 5.17 -10.80
CA GLU A 268 22.95 6.60 -11.06
C GLU A 268 21.62 6.91 -11.76
N PHE A 269 20.51 6.64 -11.10
CA PHE A 269 19.24 7.19 -11.49
C PHE A 269 19.10 8.60 -10.91
N ARG A 270 19.11 9.62 -11.76
CA ARG A 270 18.92 11.02 -11.36
C ARG A 270 17.56 11.16 -10.68
N LYS A 271 17.55 11.15 -9.34
CA LYS A 271 16.37 11.45 -8.53
C LYS A 271 16.21 12.97 -8.52
N LEU A 272 14.99 13.46 -8.72
CA LEU A 272 14.63 14.83 -8.36
C LEU A 272 15.15 15.09 -6.93
N LYS A 273 16.13 15.97 -6.77
CA LYS A 273 16.52 16.47 -5.45
C LYS A 273 15.27 17.14 -4.87
N SER A 274 14.72 16.55 -3.82
CA SER A 274 13.77 17.23 -2.93
C SER A 274 14.48 18.30 -2.14
#